data_AF-A0A920FGJ5-F1
#
_entry.id   AF-A0A920FGJ5-F1
#
_cell.length_a   1.000
_cell.length_b   1.000
_cell.length_c   1.000
_cell.angle_alpha   90.00
_cell.angle_beta   90.00
_cell.angle_gamma   90.00
#
_symmetry.space_group_name_H-M   'P 1'
#
loop_
_entity.id
_entity.type
_entity.pdbx_description
1 polymer ?
#
loop_
_entity_poly.entity_id
_entity_poly.type
_entity_poly.pdbx_seq_one_letter_code
_entity_poly.pdbx_strand_id
1 'polypeptide(L)'
;MVKSYSASGGTPPYQFSMDNGNNWQNSNQFLNLSYLSSPFSVLVRDAELCSTAVQSVDIFDLPDPQVTNVNNYGPACYNGATGFIEITASSASNPLSYSIDGGNTFQNTNAFNGLSSGSYSLLVQDVNGCQTSWGNVYSPIPKN
;
A
#
# COMPACT_ATOMS: atom_id res chain seq x y z
N MET A 1 3.05 4.73 -4.49
CA MET A 1 2.63 6.03 -3.89
C MET A 1 2.88 7.22 -4.82
N VAL A 2 2.07 8.28 -4.69
CA VAL A 2 2.23 9.58 -5.37
C VAL A 2 2.51 10.67 -4.32
N LYS A 3 3.53 11.51 -4.51
CA LYS A 3 3.85 12.62 -3.61
C LYS A 3 3.84 13.96 -4.35
N SER A 4 3.17 14.96 -3.79
CA SER A 4 3.11 16.33 -4.34
C SER A 4 3.94 17.30 -3.50
N TYR A 5 4.63 18.24 -4.13
CA TYR A 5 5.52 19.22 -3.48
C TYR A 5 5.06 20.66 -3.78
N SER A 6 5.26 21.60 -2.86
CA SER A 6 4.95 23.02 -3.09
C SER A 6 6.18 23.90 -2.88
N ALA A 7 6.38 24.89 -3.74
CA ALA A 7 7.48 25.84 -3.66
C ALA A 7 6.93 27.27 -3.60
N SER A 8 7.58 28.14 -2.83
CA SER A 8 7.25 29.56 -2.71
C SER A 8 8.53 30.42 -2.72
N GLY A 9 8.44 31.63 -3.28
CA GLY A 9 9.59 32.52 -3.49
C GLY A 9 10.42 32.18 -4.74
N GLY A 10 11.35 33.08 -5.12
CA GLY A 10 12.13 32.94 -6.36
C GLY A 10 11.35 33.29 -7.63
N THR A 11 11.93 32.96 -8.79
CA THR A 11 11.32 33.23 -10.11
C THR A 11 10.73 31.96 -10.74
N PRO A 12 9.40 31.86 -10.94
CA PRO A 12 8.80 30.76 -11.69
C PRO A 12 9.32 30.69 -13.14
N PRO A 13 9.36 29.50 -13.79
CA PRO A 13 8.86 28.20 -13.31
C PRO A 13 9.83 27.44 -12.39
N TYR A 14 9.28 26.63 -11.49
CA TYR A 14 10.07 25.76 -10.60
C TYR A 14 10.32 24.38 -11.22
N GLN A 15 11.45 23.79 -10.83
CA GLN A 15 11.75 22.39 -11.13
C GLN A 15 12.12 21.64 -9.84
N PHE A 16 11.77 20.36 -9.80
CA PHE A 16 11.91 19.48 -8.65
C PHE A 16 12.83 18.30 -8.99
N SER A 17 13.64 17.85 -8.03
CA SER A 17 14.55 16.70 -8.17
C SER A 17 14.52 15.84 -6.91
N MET A 18 14.48 14.51 -7.07
CA MET A 18 14.54 13.54 -5.96
C MET A 18 15.86 12.80 -5.84
N ASP A 19 16.75 13.02 -6.79
CA ASP A 19 18.00 12.28 -6.95
C ASP A 19 19.19 13.21 -6.74
N ASN A 20 19.04 14.13 -5.78
CA ASN A 20 20.06 15.10 -5.40
C ASN A 20 20.55 15.98 -6.57
N GLY A 21 19.64 16.36 -7.47
CA GLY A 21 19.91 17.32 -8.56
C GLY A 21 20.38 16.69 -9.86
N ASN A 22 20.37 15.36 -9.98
CA ASN A 22 20.76 14.67 -11.21
C ASN A 22 19.69 14.77 -12.30
N ASN A 23 18.41 14.63 -11.95
CA ASN A 23 17.27 14.79 -12.85
C ASN A 23 16.26 15.80 -12.28
N TRP A 24 15.73 16.65 -13.16
CA TRP A 24 14.78 17.71 -12.81
C TRP A 24 13.50 17.56 -13.61
N GLN A 25 12.36 17.72 -12.95
CA GLN A 25 11.03 17.72 -13.56
C GLN A 25 10.23 18.97 -13.20
N ASN A 26 9.37 19.39 -14.10
CA ASN A 26 8.46 20.53 -13.89
C ASN A 26 7.20 20.12 -13.10
N SER A 27 6.90 18.82 -13.04
CA SER A 27 5.84 18.29 -12.20
C SER A 27 6.27 18.34 -10.74
N ASN A 28 5.39 18.82 -9.89
CA ASN A 28 5.57 18.69 -8.46
C ASN A 28 5.10 17.33 -7.93
N GLN A 29 4.69 16.41 -8.80
CA GLN A 29 4.23 15.08 -8.44
C GLN A 29 5.25 14.00 -8.81
N PHE A 30 5.57 13.13 -7.86
CA PHE A 30 6.43 11.97 -8.07
C PHE A 30 5.65 10.69 -7.82
N LEU A 31 5.69 9.78 -8.80
CA LEU A 31 4.94 8.52 -8.80
C LEU A 31 5.86 7.35 -8.41
N ASN A 32 5.27 6.22 -8.02
CA ASN A 32 5.96 4.94 -7.81
C ASN A 32 7.12 4.96 -6.79
N LEU A 33 7.07 5.85 -5.80
CA LEU A 33 8.08 5.83 -4.74
C LEU A 33 7.90 4.55 -3.89
N SER A 34 9.01 3.96 -3.43
CA SER A 34 9.03 2.78 -2.57
C SER A 34 9.17 3.16 -1.09
N TYR A 35 8.43 2.51 -0.21
CA TYR A 35 8.48 2.77 1.24
C TYR A 35 9.82 2.35 1.88
N LEU A 36 10.62 1.54 1.18
CA LEU A 36 11.89 1.03 1.69
C LEU A 36 13.06 2.04 1.62
N SER A 37 12.86 3.24 1.06
CA SER A 37 13.92 4.22 0.82
C SER A 37 13.70 5.56 1.54
N SER A 38 13.11 5.54 2.73
CA SER A 38 12.97 6.75 3.56
C SER A 38 14.28 7.10 4.28
N PRO A 39 14.73 8.37 4.29
CA PRO A 39 14.01 9.58 3.86
C PRO A 39 14.23 9.97 2.39
N PHE A 40 13.19 10.51 1.75
CA PHE A 40 13.30 11.16 0.43
C PHE A 40 13.69 12.63 0.60
N SER A 41 14.83 13.05 0.06
CA SER A 41 15.21 14.46 -0.05
C SER A 41 14.80 14.99 -1.42
N VAL A 42 13.97 16.04 -1.45
CA VAL A 42 13.61 16.74 -2.68
C VAL A 42 14.28 18.10 -2.72
N LEU A 43 14.97 18.37 -3.83
CA LEU A 43 15.52 19.68 -4.16
C LEU A 43 14.53 20.43 -5.04
N VAL A 44 14.46 21.74 -4.85
CA VAL A 44 13.75 22.64 -5.75
C VAL A 44 14.70 23.72 -6.27
N ARG A 45 14.54 24.08 -7.53
CA ARG A 45 15.22 25.23 -8.15
C ARG A 45 14.23 26.10 -8.89
N ASP A 46 14.53 27.38 -8.95
CA ASP A 46 13.81 28.37 -9.75
C ASP A 46 14.41 28.50 -11.16
N ALA A 47 13.83 29.38 -11.98
CA ALA A 47 14.30 29.63 -13.35
C ALA A 47 15.71 30.24 -13.43
N GLU A 48 16.20 30.81 -12.32
CA GLU A 48 17.48 31.50 -12.21
C GLU A 48 18.56 30.56 -11.63
N LEU A 49 18.22 29.27 -11.52
CA LEU A 49 19.08 28.20 -11.01
C LEU A 49 19.46 28.38 -9.54
N CYS A 50 18.73 29.20 -8.79
CA CYS A 50 18.84 29.23 -7.34
C CYS A 50 18.20 27.95 -6.77
N SER A 51 19.01 27.11 -6.13
CA SER A 51 18.56 25.91 -5.43
C SER A 51 18.60 26.12 -3.92
N THR A 52 17.54 25.72 -3.22
CA THR A 52 17.52 25.74 -1.74
C THR A 52 17.46 24.33 -1.15
N ALA A 53 17.88 24.19 0.11
CA ALA A 53 17.85 22.93 0.84
C ALA A 53 16.42 22.55 1.28
N VAL A 54 16.20 21.24 1.34
CA VAL A 54 14.96 20.50 1.68
C VAL A 54 14.06 21.26 2.65
N GLN A 55 12.89 21.72 2.18
CA GLN A 55 11.79 22.09 3.04
C GLN A 55 10.96 20.83 3.30
N SER A 56 10.86 20.42 4.56
CA SER A 56 9.93 19.36 4.98
C SER A 56 8.51 19.90 4.83
N VAL A 57 7.86 19.54 3.73
CA VAL A 57 6.42 19.75 3.56
C VAL A 57 5.72 18.59 4.28
N ASP A 58 4.75 18.91 5.14
CA ASP A 58 3.92 17.89 5.77
C ASP A 58 3.19 17.09 4.69
N ILE A 59 3.51 15.81 4.67
CA ILE A 59 2.92 14.85 3.75
C ILE A 59 1.75 14.24 4.50
N PHE A 60 0.53 14.44 4.01
CA PHE A 60 -0.57 13.59 4.45
C PHE A 60 -0.33 12.22 3.82
N ASP A 61 0.18 11.29 4.63
CA ASP A 61 0.09 9.89 4.29
C ASP A 61 -1.40 9.55 4.13
N LEU A 62 -1.77 8.94 3.00
CA LEU A 62 -3.10 8.37 2.93
C LEU A 62 -3.10 7.19 3.90
N PRO A 63 -4.11 7.05 4.77
CA PRO A 63 -4.12 5.96 5.72
C PRO A 63 -4.04 4.64 4.97
N ASP A 64 -3.21 3.74 5.49
CA ASP A 64 -3.11 2.37 5.00
C ASP A 64 -4.50 1.73 4.92
N PRO A 65 -4.70 0.73 4.04
CA PRO A 65 -5.93 -0.04 4.01
C PRO A 65 -6.31 -0.50 5.41
N GLN A 66 -7.57 -0.38 5.79
CA GLN A 66 -8.07 -0.82 7.08
C GLN A 66 -8.90 -2.09 6.86
N VAL A 67 -8.48 -3.20 7.47
CA VAL A 67 -9.30 -4.41 7.55
C VAL A 67 -10.27 -4.22 8.72
N THR A 68 -11.57 -4.26 8.44
CA THR A 68 -12.63 -4.00 9.43
C THR A 68 -13.24 -5.28 9.97
N ASN A 69 -13.25 -6.35 9.17
CA ASN A 69 -13.78 -7.64 9.58
C ASN A 69 -13.13 -8.76 8.78
N VAL A 70 -13.01 -9.93 9.40
CA VAL A 70 -12.72 -11.18 8.70
C VAL A 70 -13.71 -12.23 9.16
N ASN A 71 -14.49 -12.77 8.22
CA ASN A 71 -15.39 -13.87 8.45
C ASN A 71 -14.79 -15.15 7.89
N ASN A 72 -14.78 -16.23 8.66
CA ASN A 72 -14.21 -17.49 8.20
C ASN A 72 -14.90 -18.70 8.84
N TYR A 73 -14.92 -19.81 8.10
CA TYR A 73 -15.31 -21.12 8.64
C TYR A 73 -14.43 -22.22 8.05
N GLY A 74 -14.26 -23.29 8.83
CA GLY A 74 -13.48 -24.45 8.44
C GLY A 74 -14.21 -25.34 7.44
N PRO A 75 -13.53 -26.32 6.83
CA PRO A 75 -14.20 -27.31 6.00
C PRO A 75 -15.29 -28.06 6.78
N ALA A 76 -16.22 -28.75 6.11
CA ALA A 76 -17.31 -29.47 6.79
C ALA A 76 -16.88 -30.84 7.34
N CYS A 77 -15.81 -31.41 6.78
CA CYS A 77 -15.30 -32.73 7.13
C CYS A 77 -13.76 -32.73 7.22
N TYR A 78 -13.22 -33.73 7.91
CA TYR A 78 -11.78 -33.97 7.93
C TYR A 78 -11.26 -34.17 6.51
N ASN A 79 -10.15 -33.49 6.17
CA ASN A 79 -9.58 -33.41 4.81
C ASN A 79 -10.51 -32.80 3.73
N GLY A 80 -11.62 -32.16 4.12
CA GLY A 80 -12.43 -31.38 3.20
C GLY A 80 -11.74 -30.07 2.80
N ALA A 81 -12.07 -29.60 1.60
CA ALA A 81 -11.66 -28.29 1.07
C ALA A 81 -12.92 -27.46 0.80
N THR A 82 -13.74 -27.26 1.83
CA THR A 82 -14.99 -26.48 1.75
C THR A 82 -14.97 -25.26 2.68
N GLY A 83 -13.82 -24.97 3.28
CA GLY A 83 -13.64 -23.80 4.13
C GLY A 83 -13.61 -22.50 3.32
N PHE A 84 -13.70 -21.39 4.04
CA PHE A 84 -13.88 -20.08 3.47
C PHE A 84 -13.27 -18.98 4.33
N ILE A 85 -12.76 -17.93 3.68
CA ILE A 85 -12.35 -16.67 4.29
C ILE A 85 -12.90 -15.51 3.44
N GLU A 86 -13.60 -14.58 4.08
CA GLU A 86 -13.99 -13.29 3.50
C GLU A 86 -13.40 -12.16 4.31
N ILE A 87 -12.74 -11.24 3.59
CA ILE A 87 -12.08 -10.08 4.16
C ILE A 87 -12.94 -8.85 3.85
N THR A 88 -13.30 -8.07 4.87
CA THR A 88 -13.88 -6.74 4.69
C THR A 88 -12.80 -5.71 4.98
N ALA A 89 -12.51 -4.86 3.99
CA ALA A 89 -11.50 -3.82 4.13
C ALA A 89 -11.89 -2.56 3.35
N SER A 90 -11.35 -1.42 3.76
CA SER A 90 -11.50 -0.13 3.08
C SER A 90 -10.14 0.55 2.92
N SER A 91 -9.99 1.36 1.89
CA SER A 91 -8.83 2.26 1.72
C SER A 91 -9.29 3.55 1.06
N ALA A 92 -8.58 4.64 1.34
CA ALA A 92 -8.69 5.88 0.58
C ALA A 92 -8.20 5.71 -0.88
N SER A 93 -7.39 4.67 -1.14
CA SER A 93 -6.83 4.33 -2.44
C SER A 93 -7.44 3.01 -2.94
N ASN A 94 -8.28 3.06 -3.98
CA ASN A 94 -8.87 1.87 -4.61
C ASN A 94 -8.26 1.64 -6.00
N PRO A 95 -8.31 0.41 -6.55
CA PRO A 95 -8.90 -0.81 -5.98
C PRO A 95 -8.02 -1.49 -4.91
N LEU A 96 -8.64 -2.39 -4.15
CA LEU A 96 -7.98 -3.29 -3.20
C LEU A 96 -7.70 -4.66 -3.84
N SER A 97 -6.63 -5.29 -3.38
CA SER A 97 -6.27 -6.68 -3.66
C SER A 97 -6.00 -7.43 -2.35
N TYR A 98 -6.27 -8.73 -2.36
CA TYR A 98 -6.35 -9.56 -1.17
C TYR A 98 -5.44 -10.78 -1.32
N SER A 99 -4.79 -11.17 -0.24
CA SER A 99 -3.91 -12.33 -0.13
C SER A 99 -4.22 -13.13 1.13
N ILE A 100 -4.12 -14.45 1.05
CA ILE A 100 -4.20 -15.37 2.20
C ILE A 100 -2.89 -16.13 2.48
N ASP A 101 -1.84 -15.86 1.72
CA ASP A 101 -0.57 -16.58 1.75
C ASP A 101 0.63 -15.68 2.10
N GLY A 102 0.38 -14.54 2.76
CA GLY A 102 1.42 -13.60 3.17
C GLY A 102 1.96 -12.72 2.04
N GLY A 103 1.22 -12.58 0.93
CA GLY A 103 1.57 -11.70 -0.18
C GLY A 103 2.33 -12.40 -1.30
N ASN A 104 2.34 -13.74 -1.33
CA ASN A 104 2.89 -14.49 -2.46
C ASN A 104 1.96 -14.40 -3.67
N THR A 105 0.64 -14.39 -3.43
CA THR A 105 -0.37 -14.23 -4.48
C THR A 105 -1.47 -13.26 -4.05
N PHE A 106 -1.94 -12.46 -5.01
CA PHE A 106 -3.03 -11.50 -4.80
C PHE A 106 -4.16 -11.72 -5.79
N GLN A 107 -5.38 -11.49 -5.33
CA GLN A 107 -6.59 -11.47 -6.15
C GLN A 107 -7.45 -10.23 -5.87
N ASN A 108 -8.29 -9.84 -6.82
CA ASN A 108 -9.15 -8.66 -6.70
C ASN A 108 -10.51 -8.96 -6.02
N THR A 109 -10.72 -10.21 -5.61
CA THR A 109 -11.90 -10.64 -4.86
C THR A 109 -11.56 -10.80 -3.39
N ASN A 110 -12.45 -10.35 -2.53
CA ASN A 110 -12.26 -10.37 -1.07
C ASN A 110 -12.61 -11.73 -0.43
N ALA A 111 -13.03 -12.71 -1.24
CA ALA A 111 -13.53 -14.01 -0.82
C ALA A 111 -12.62 -15.14 -1.35
N PHE A 112 -12.26 -16.07 -0.46
CA PHE A 112 -11.44 -17.23 -0.74
C PHE A 112 -12.24 -18.49 -0.37
N ASN A 113 -12.46 -19.35 -1.36
CA ASN A 113 -13.26 -20.56 -1.23
C ASN A 113 -12.37 -21.79 -1.42
N GLY A 114 -12.86 -22.95 -1.00
CA GLY A 114 -12.16 -24.20 -1.25
C GLY A 114 -10.99 -24.43 -0.29
N LEU A 115 -11.03 -23.84 0.91
CA LEU A 115 -9.91 -23.85 1.84
C LEU A 115 -9.94 -25.09 2.72
N SER A 116 -8.78 -25.72 2.86
CA SER A 116 -8.54 -26.76 3.87
C SER A 116 -8.39 -26.13 5.26
N SER A 117 -8.44 -26.94 6.31
CA SER A 117 -8.07 -26.49 7.65
C SER A 117 -6.58 -26.09 7.68
N GLY A 118 -6.26 -25.01 8.40
CA GLY A 118 -4.91 -24.45 8.40
C GLY A 118 -4.86 -23.00 8.87
N SER A 119 -3.65 -22.46 8.90
CA SER A 119 -3.37 -21.06 9.21
C SER A 119 -3.15 -20.28 7.91
N TYR A 120 -3.85 -19.16 7.76
CA TYR A 120 -3.78 -18.29 6.59
C TYR A 120 -3.30 -16.91 6.98
N SER A 121 -2.28 -16.39 6.29
CA SER A 121 -1.68 -15.08 6.57
C SER A 121 -2.32 -14.03 5.67
N LEU A 122 -3.23 -13.24 6.25
CA LEU A 122 -4.04 -12.29 5.49
C LEU A 122 -3.32 -10.98 5.26
N LEU A 123 -3.37 -10.50 4.03
CA LEU A 123 -2.79 -9.23 3.61
C LEU A 123 -3.74 -8.53 2.62
N VAL A 124 -4.00 -7.25 2.86
CA VAL A 124 -4.77 -6.39 1.94
C VAL A 124 -3.83 -5.32 1.40
N GLN A 125 -3.83 -5.13 0.09
CA GLN A 125 -2.99 -4.18 -0.61
C GLN A 125 -3.83 -3.23 -1.46
N ASP A 126 -3.53 -1.94 -1.43
CA ASP A 126 -4.12 -0.98 -2.36
C ASP A 126 -3.32 -0.76 -3.64
N VAL A 127 -3.88 0.04 -4.56
CA VAL A 127 -3.25 0.44 -5.82
C VAL A 127 -1.90 1.16 -5.64
N ASN A 128 -1.65 1.77 -4.48
CA ASN A 128 -0.43 2.49 -4.18
C ASN A 128 0.67 1.60 -3.60
N GLY A 129 0.35 0.36 -3.26
CA GLY A 129 1.25 -0.62 -2.66
C GLY A 129 1.26 -0.60 -1.13
N CYS A 130 0.39 0.18 -0.47
CA CYS A 130 0.23 0.10 0.98
C CYS A 130 -0.39 -1.24 1.35
N GLN A 131 0.11 -1.86 2.41
CA GLN A 131 -0.31 -3.19 2.85
C GLN A 131 -0.67 -3.20 4.32
N THR A 132 -1.78 -3.87 4.65
CA THR A 132 -2.20 -4.10 6.03
C THR A 132 -2.45 -5.58 6.26
N SER A 133 -1.82 -6.11 7.31
CA SER A 133 -2.05 -7.48 7.77
C SER A 133 -3.12 -7.53 8.86
N TRP A 134 -4.06 -8.48 8.77
CA TRP A 134 -4.98 -8.78 9.87
C TRP A 134 -4.37 -9.75 10.91
N GLY A 135 -3.30 -10.46 10.52
CA GLY A 135 -2.72 -11.57 11.27
C GLY A 135 -3.14 -12.93 10.70
N ASN A 136 -2.77 -13.99 11.42
CA ASN A 136 -3.08 -15.35 10.99
C ASN A 136 -4.51 -15.72 11.36
N VAL A 137 -5.29 -16.12 10.36
CA VAL A 137 -6.64 -16.66 10.57
C VAL A 137 -6.57 -18.17 10.54
N TYR A 138 -7.12 -18.79 11.57
CA TYR A 138 -7.17 -20.24 11.69
C TYR A 138 -8.50 -20.76 11.15
N SER A 139 -8.43 -21.57 10.10
CA SER A 139 -9.56 -22.34 9.59
C SER A 139 -9.72 -23.59 10.47
N PRO A 140 -10.80 -23.69 11.28
CA PRO A 140 -10.94 -24.74 12.28
C PRO A 140 -11.00 -26.14 11.67
N ILE A 141 -10.48 -27.13 12.41
CA ILE A 141 -10.58 -28.54 12.05
C ILE A 141 -11.95 -29.06 12.46
N PRO A 142 -12.71 -29.73 11.58
CA PRO A 142 -14.01 -30.32 11.93
C PRO A 142 -13.83 -31.40 12.98
N LYS A 143 -14.74 -31.45 13.96
CA LYS A 143 -14.80 -32.55 14.91
C LYS A 143 -15.29 -33.80 14.18
N ASN A 144 -14.57 -34.90 14.32
CA ASN A 144 -15.02 -36.23 13.89
C ASN A 144 -16.24 -36.69 14.68
#